data_AF-A0A2P6RRD3-F1
#
_entry.id   AF-A0A2P6RRD3-F1
#
_cell.length_a   1.000
_cell.length_b   1.000
_cell.length_c   1.000
_cell.angle_alpha   90.00
_cell.angle_beta   90.00
_cell.angle_gamma   90.00
#
_symmetry.space_group_name_H-M   'P 1'
#
loop_
_entity.id
_entity.type
_entity.pdbx_description
1 polymer ?
#
loop_
_entity_poly.entity_id
_entity_poly.type
_entity_poly.pdbx_seq_one_letter_code
_entity_poly.pdbx_strand_id
1 'polypeptide(L)'
;MTKLTSCFPTVVFIFLHILYQSFAFGDETTTRTYDVLKFGAKRNGVTNSTQAFLDAWSADCGSAADTTEIYVPKAETLSFTNSKDIRAEGLMSLNSQMFHIVINGRRDVLIQSVKVIAAGNSPNTDGIHVQFSRYVAIASTPPSKLGTIVSLLAPAPRNCGWNAYHADLAMALGKLNIGSLAKDLEEEGIQNVTLKNAIFKGTTNGLRIKSWARPSTGFVQGVRSLDVEMINVQNPIVIYQNYCPHNLNCPGQVSDVKVNDVLYQNIRGTSATAVAIKFDFSAANPCSGVKLDNVHLTCRKQVVQSDCTNVNVKSVGTVQPSSCL
;
A
#
# COMPACT_ATOMS: atom_id res chain seq x y z
N MET A 1 -5.03 -10.05 26.20
CA MET A 1 -5.75 -11.06 27.01
C MET A 1 -6.14 -12.16 26.03
N THR A 2 -5.84 -13.45 26.23
CA THR A 2 -5.37 -14.15 27.44
C THR A 2 -4.48 -15.32 27.00
N LYS A 3 -3.32 -15.55 27.64
CA LYS A 3 -2.52 -16.77 27.39
C LYS A 3 -3.06 -17.90 28.27
N LEU A 4 -3.22 -19.10 27.72
CA LEU A 4 -3.22 -20.34 28.51
C LEU A 4 -1.89 -21.07 28.31
N THR A 5 -1.27 -21.43 29.42
CA THR A 5 -0.07 -22.29 29.50
C THR A 5 -0.39 -23.43 30.43
N SER A 6 -0.10 -24.68 30.05
CA SER A 6 -0.42 -25.86 30.87
C SER A 6 0.83 -26.67 31.26
N CYS A 7 0.95 -26.88 32.58
CA CYS A 7 1.58 -28.01 33.28
C CYS A 7 3.05 -28.38 32.98
N PHE A 8 3.93 -27.93 33.88
CA PHE A 8 5.08 -28.72 34.35
C PHE A 8 4.62 -29.88 35.26
N PRO A 9 5.45 -30.93 35.38
CA PRO A 9 5.71 -31.54 36.68
C PRO A 9 7.20 -31.47 37.05
N THR A 10 7.48 -31.14 38.31
CA THR A 10 8.84 -31.03 38.88
C THR A 10 9.27 -32.36 39.52
N VAL A 11 10.41 -32.92 39.12
CA VAL A 11 11.17 -33.92 39.93
C VAL A 11 12.68 -33.64 39.82
N VAL A 12 13.40 -33.80 40.94
CA VAL A 12 14.79 -33.41 41.22
C VAL A 12 15.36 -34.48 42.19
N PHE A 13 16.63 -34.92 42.19
CA PHE A 13 17.92 -34.47 41.60
C PHE A 13 18.76 -35.72 41.20
N ILE A 14 19.92 -35.55 40.53
CA ILE A 14 21.27 -36.03 40.96
C ILE A 14 22.32 -35.76 39.85
N PHE A 15 23.55 -35.40 40.27
CA PHE A 15 24.67 -35.00 39.42
C PHE A 15 25.43 -36.16 38.78
N LEU A 16 25.92 -35.97 37.53
CA LEU A 16 27.29 -36.35 37.17
C LEU A 16 27.85 -35.45 36.05
N HIS A 17 29.00 -34.81 36.29
CA HIS A 17 29.69 -33.96 35.31
C HIS A 17 30.58 -34.79 34.36
N ILE A 18 30.06 -35.18 33.18
CA ILE A 18 30.89 -35.68 32.06
C ILE A 18 30.36 -35.10 30.74
N LEU A 19 31.28 -34.61 29.88
CA LEU A 19 31.06 -34.06 28.53
C LEU A 19 30.36 -32.68 28.42
N TYR A 20 31.06 -31.63 28.87
CA TYR A 20 30.76 -30.23 28.52
C TYR A 20 31.34 -29.85 27.15
N GLN A 21 30.91 -30.50 26.07
CA GLN A 21 30.99 -29.99 24.68
C GLN A 21 29.95 -30.65 23.78
N SER A 22 29.40 -29.87 22.85
CA SER A 22 28.34 -30.20 21.86
C SER A 22 26.90 -30.00 22.36
N PHE A 23 26.05 -29.53 21.44
CA PHE A 23 24.59 -29.42 21.57
C PHE A 23 24.02 -28.32 22.48
N ALA A 24 24.45 -27.08 22.22
CA ALA A 24 23.46 -26.00 22.15
C ALA A 24 22.59 -26.22 20.89
N PHE A 25 21.55 -27.05 21.01
CA PHE A 25 20.47 -27.07 20.03
C PHE A 25 19.76 -25.72 20.11
N GLY A 26 20.01 -24.85 19.12
CA GLY A 26 19.02 -23.84 18.78
C GLY A 26 17.78 -24.58 18.31
N ASP A 27 16.65 -24.32 18.96
CA ASP A 27 15.38 -24.92 18.61
C ASP A 27 14.93 -24.31 17.27
N GLU A 28 15.21 -25.01 16.16
CA GLU A 28 14.80 -24.59 14.82
C GLU A 28 13.27 -24.71 14.71
N THR A 29 12.58 -23.65 15.13
CA THR A 29 11.13 -23.53 15.08
C THR A 29 10.61 -23.85 13.68
N THR A 30 9.91 -24.98 13.58
CA THR A 30 9.42 -25.48 12.30
C THR A 30 8.14 -24.74 11.91
N THR A 31 8.18 -24.04 10.77
CA THR A 31 6.99 -23.43 10.17
C THR A 31 6.50 -24.25 8.98
N ARG A 32 5.21 -24.62 8.97
CA ARG A 32 4.60 -25.38 7.87
C ARG A 32 3.40 -24.67 7.26
N THR A 33 3.44 -24.46 5.96
CA THR A 33 2.41 -23.72 5.21
C THR A 33 1.52 -24.66 4.39
N TYR A 34 0.20 -24.53 4.56
CA TYR A 34 -0.84 -25.31 3.88
C TYR A 34 -1.54 -24.47 2.81
N ASP A 35 -1.05 -24.57 1.56
CA ASP A 35 -1.63 -23.88 0.39
C ASP A 35 -2.93 -24.56 -0.06
N VAL A 36 -4.06 -23.85 0.05
CA VAL A 36 -5.41 -24.36 -0.32
C VAL A 36 -5.52 -24.82 -1.79
N LEU A 37 -4.65 -24.36 -2.70
CA LEU A 37 -4.62 -24.86 -4.08
C LEU A 37 -4.16 -26.33 -4.14
N LYS A 38 -3.27 -26.76 -3.24
CA LYS A 38 -2.85 -28.16 -3.13
C LYS A 38 -3.98 -29.08 -2.65
N PHE A 39 -4.97 -28.50 -1.97
CA PHE A 39 -6.20 -29.16 -1.53
C PHE A 39 -7.36 -28.98 -2.54
N GLY A 40 -7.09 -28.48 -3.75
CA GLY A 40 -8.05 -28.44 -4.86
C GLY A 40 -8.85 -27.14 -5.00
N ALA A 41 -8.55 -26.09 -4.23
CA ALA A 41 -9.15 -24.76 -4.46
C ALA A 41 -8.76 -24.23 -5.85
N LYS A 42 -9.64 -23.46 -6.49
CA LYS A 42 -9.39 -22.89 -7.82
C LYS A 42 -9.69 -21.39 -7.87
N ARG A 43 -8.74 -20.62 -8.39
CA ARG A 43 -8.83 -19.15 -8.60
C ARG A 43 -9.64 -18.80 -9.85
N ASN A 44 -10.84 -19.34 -9.98
CA ASN A 44 -11.71 -19.15 -11.17
C ASN A 44 -13.06 -18.47 -10.86
N GLY A 45 -13.39 -18.22 -9.60
CA GLY A 45 -14.68 -17.62 -9.19
C GLY A 45 -15.91 -18.51 -9.41
N VAL A 46 -15.73 -19.77 -9.82
CA VAL A 46 -16.80 -20.73 -10.16
C VAL A 46 -16.75 -21.96 -9.26
N THR A 47 -15.55 -22.43 -8.91
CA THR A 47 -15.36 -23.61 -8.06
C THR A 47 -15.52 -23.23 -6.59
N ASN A 48 -16.57 -23.77 -5.96
CA ASN A 48 -16.70 -23.70 -4.50
C ASN A 48 -15.46 -24.38 -3.85
N SER A 49 -14.70 -23.59 -3.09
CA SER A 49 -13.45 -24.04 -2.47
C SER A 49 -13.63 -24.49 -1.01
N THR A 50 -14.85 -24.54 -0.45
CA THR A 50 -15.10 -24.94 0.95
C THR A 50 -14.40 -26.23 1.33
N GLN A 51 -14.47 -27.28 0.50
CA GLN A 51 -13.81 -28.56 0.82
C GLN A 51 -12.29 -28.42 0.89
N ALA A 52 -11.68 -27.71 -0.07
CA ALA A 52 -10.24 -27.47 -0.07
C ALA A 52 -9.75 -26.69 1.16
N PHE A 53 -10.59 -25.80 1.71
CA PHE A 53 -10.31 -25.11 2.98
C PHE A 53 -10.47 -26.04 4.19
N LEU A 54 -11.48 -26.91 4.20
CA LEU A 54 -11.65 -27.91 5.27
C LEU A 54 -10.51 -28.94 5.28
N ASP A 55 -10.06 -29.38 4.10
CA ASP A 55 -8.96 -30.34 3.97
C ASP A 55 -7.62 -29.70 4.36
N ALA A 56 -7.38 -28.44 3.95
CA ALA A 56 -6.22 -27.67 4.39
C ALA A 56 -6.22 -27.46 5.92
N TRP A 57 -7.37 -27.14 6.51
CA TRP A 57 -7.55 -26.98 7.96
C TRP A 57 -7.33 -28.31 8.72
N SER A 58 -7.80 -29.43 8.17
CA SER A 58 -7.58 -30.76 8.75
C SER A 58 -6.09 -31.15 8.72
N ALA A 59 -5.39 -30.85 7.64
CA ALA A 59 -3.95 -31.07 7.52
C ALA A 59 -3.11 -30.15 8.42
N ASP A 60 -3.57 -28.91 8.61
CA ASP A 60 -3.04 -27.93 9.55
C ASP A 60 -3.15 -28.42 11.01
N CYS A 61 -4.36 -28.84 11.42
CA CYS A 61 -4.61 -29.44 12.73
C CYS A 61 -3.84 -30.75 12.98
N GLY A 62 -3.48 -31.48 11.93
CA GLY A 62 -2.66 -32.70 12.00
C GLY A 62 -1.14 -32.46 11.98
N SER A 63 -0.69 -31.20 12.01
CA SER A 63 0.72 -30.86 11.94
C SER A 63 1.45 -31.13 13.26
N ALA A 64 2.69 -31.64 13.15
CA ALA A 64 3.65 -31.73 14.25
C ALA A 64 4.68 -30.58 14.24
N ALA A 65 4.42 -29.52 13.46
CA ALA A 65 5.29 -28.35 13.37
C ALA A 65 4.93 -27.29 14.43
N ASP A 66 5.92 -26.57 14.94
CA ASP A 66 5.77 -25.58 16.02
C ASP A 66 4.89 -24.39 15.64
N THR A 67 4.87 -24.07 14.34
CA THR A 67 4.03 -23.02 13.77
C THR A 67 3.45 -23.47 12.43
N THR A 68 2.21 -23.08 12.16
CA THR A 68 1.54 -23.38 10.88
C THR A 68 0.80 -22.17 10.34
N GLU A 69 0.58 -22.16 9.02
CA GLU A 69 -0.16 -21.13 8.32
C GLU A 69 -0.97 -21.74 7.16
N ILE A 70 -2.28 -21.47 7.11
CA ILE A 70 -3.10 -21.76 5.92
C ILE A 70 -2.92 -20.63 4.92
N TYR A 71 -2.29 -20.96 3.78
CA TYR A 71 -2.03 -20.01 2.72
C TYR A 71 -3.16 -19.98 1.70
N VAL A 72 -3.76 -18.79 1.55
CA VAL A 72 -4.72 -18.49 0.48
C VAL A 72 -4.02 -17.59 -0.55
N PRO A 73 -3.72 -18.09 -1.76
CA PRO A 73 -3.05 -17.29 -2.77
C PRO A 73 -3.89 -16.10 -3.21
N LYS A 74 -3.23 -14.94 -3.26
CA LYS A 74 -3.83 -13.69 -3.74
C LYS A 74 -4.34 -13.86 -5.17
N ALA A 75 -5.53 -13.33 -5.43
CA ALA A 75 -6.20 -13.37 -6.73
C ALA A 75 -6.12 -11.99 -7.40
N GLU A 76 -5.37 -11.92 -8.50
CA GLU A 76 -5.25 -10.75 -9.37
C GLU A 76 -6.06 -11.03 -10.65
N THR A 77 -6.78 -10.03 -11.19
CA THR A 77 -7.63 -10.27 -12.38
C THR A 77 -6.83 -10.22 -13.69
N LEU A 78 -5.85 -9.33 -13.80
CA LEU A 78 -4.94 -9.22 -14.95
C LEU A 78 -3.56 -8.81 -14.45
N SER A 79 -2.51 -9.53 -14.86
CA SER A 79 -1.14 -9.27 -14.40
C SER A 79 -0.17 -9.27 -15.57
N PHE A 80 0.43 -8.11 -15.85
CA PHE A 80 1.53 -7.95 -16.79
C PHE A 80 2.85 -8.06 -16.02
N THR A 81 3.23 -9.30 -15.72
CA THR A 81 4.56 -9.61 -15.19
C THR A 81 5.53 -9.81 -16.34
N ASN A 82 6.65 -9.10 -16.31
CA ASN A 82 7.77 -9.32 -17.21
C ASN A 82 7.50 -9.18 -18.74
N SER A 83 6.54 -8.35 -19.17
CA SER A 83 6.35 -7.92 -20.59
C SER A 83 6.73 -6.45 -20.87
N LYS A 84 7.41 -6.13 -21.98
CA LYS A 84 7.70 -4.74 -22.42
C LYS A 84 6.72 -4.30 -23.52
N ASP A 85 6.65 -3.00 -23.81
CA ASP A 85 5.85 -2.44 -24.91
C ASP A 85 4.35 -2.81 -24.78
N ILE A 86 3.80 -2.68 -23.57
CA ILE A 86 2.42 -3.11 -23.24
C ILE A 86 1.43 -2.01 -23.61
N ARG A 87 0.40 -2.35 -24.40
CA ARG A 87 -0.81 -1.53 -24.56
C ARG A 87 -2.04 -2.29 -24.08
N ALA A 88 -2.73 -1.76 -23.07
CA ALA A 88 -3.99 -2.30 -22.57
C ALA A 88 -5.09 -1.24 -22.77
N GLU A 89 -6.06 -1.50 -23.64
CA GLU A 89 -7.06 -0.52 -24.04
C GLU A 89 -8.51 -1.02 -23.95
N GLY A 90 -9.41 -0.17 -23.45
CA GLY A 90 -10.87 -0.41 -23.47
C GLY A 90 -11.38 -1.51 -22.53
N LEU A 91 -10.51 -2.08 -21.69
CA LEU A 91 -10.85 -3.19 -20.80
C LEU A 91 -11.75 -2.73 -19.63
N MET A 92 -12.61 -3.64 -19.16
CA MET A 92 -13.31 -3.51 -17.88
C MET A 92 -12.84 -4.62 -16.94
N SER A 93 -12.41 -4.25 -15.74
CA SER A 93 -12.12 -5.17 -14.65
C SER A 93 -13.13 -4.93 -13.52
N LEU A 94 -13.88 -5.98 -13.16
CA LEU A 94 -15.03 -5.93 -12.26
C LEU A 94 -14.84 -6.88 -11.08
N ASN A 95 -15.06 -6.39 -9.86
CA ASN A 95 -15.07 -7.14 -8.60
C ASN A 95 -13.87 -8.10 -8.43
N SER A 96 -12.64 -7.58 -8.59
CA SER A 96 -11.45 -8.36 -8.26
C SER A 96 -11.43 -8.68 -6.75
N GLN A 97 -10.90 -9.84 -6.38
CA GLN A 97 -10.74 -10.24 -4.98
C GLN A 97 -9.53 -9.58 -4.32
N MET A 98 -8.55 -9.12 -5.11
CA MET A 98 -7.47 -8.23 -4.72
C MET A 98 -7.27 -7.21 -5.86
N PHE A 99 -6.10 -7.19 -6.51
CA PHE A 99 -5.75 -6.19 -7.51
C PHE A 99 -6.46 -6.41 -8.85
N HIS A 100 -7.03 -5.35 -9.43
CA HIS A 100 -7.70 -5.44 -10.73
C HIS A 100 -6.73 -5.60 -11.90
N ILE A 101 -5.64 -4.81 -11.92
CA ILE A 101 -4.58 -4.88 -12.92
C ILE A 101 -3.25 -4.68 -12.21
N VAL A 102 -2.29 -5.58 -12.45
CA VAL A 102 -0.93 -5.49 -11.92
C VAL A 102 0.07 -5.27 -13.05
N ILE A 103 0.94 -4.27 -12.91
CA ILE A 103 2.09 -4.02 -13.78
C ILE A 103 3.35 -4.29 -12.97
N ASN A 104 4.16 -5.26 -13.40
CA ASN A 104 5.25 -5.81 -12.59
C ASN A 104 6.53 -6.06 -13.42
N GLY A 105 7.58 -5.29 -13.14
CA GLY A 105 8.96 -5.59 -13.56
C GLY A 105 9.47 -4.91 -14.83
N ARG A 106 8.79 -3.89 -15.38
CA ARG A 106 8.82 -3.60 -16.83
C ARG A 106 8.87 -2.13 -17.25
N ARG A 107 9.07 -1.89 -18.56
CA ARG A 107 9.12 -0.57 -19.18
C ARG A 107 8.09 -0.44 -20.30
N ASP A 108 7.69 0.81 -20.56
CA ASP A 108 6.90 1.25 -21.69
C ASP A 108 5.51 0.61 -21.71
N VAL A 109 4.65 1.13 -20.82
CA VAL A 109 3.31 0.60 -20.56
C VAL A 109 2.27 1.71 -20.75
N LEU A 110 1.30 1.49 -21.63
CA LEU A 110 0.16 2.37 -21.82
C LEU A 110 -1.13 1.65 -21.44
N ILE A 111 -1.84 2.17 -20.44
CA ILE A 111 -3.19 1.74 -20.07
C ILE A 111 -4.16 2.85 -20.46
N GLN A 112 -5.07 2.58 -21.40
CA GLN A 112 -5.97 3.59 -21.96
C GLN A 112 -7.44 3.15 -21.86
N SER A 113 -8.35 4.07 -21.50
CA SER A 113 -9.80 3.80 -21.49
C SER A 113 -10.26 2.63 -20.60
N VAL A 114 -9.44 2.24 -19.60
CA VAL A 114 -9.71 1.09 -18.74
C VAL A 114 -10.61 1.46 -17.56
N LYS A 115 -11.66 0.67 -17.35
CA LYS A 115 -12.63 0.81 -16.26
C LYS A 115 -12.33 -0.19 -15.15
N VAL A 116 -12.23 0.30 -13.92
CA VAL A 116 -12.07 -0.52 -12.71
C VAL A 116 -13.29 -0.31 -11.82
N ILE A 117 -14.01 -1.40 -11.52
CA ILE A 117 -15.26 -1.35 -10.75
C ILE A 117 -15.19 -2.37 -9.62
N ALA A 118 -15.27 -1.90 -8.37
CA ALA A 118 -15.42 -2.71 -7.17
C ALA A 118 -16.45 -2.07 -6.24
N ALA A 119 -17.00 -2.85 -5.31
CA ALA A 119 -17.82 -2.32 -4.23
C ALA A 119 -16.99 -1.38 -3.34
N GLY A 120 -17.57 -0.25 -2.90
CA GLY A 120 -16.83 0.77 -2.15
C GLY A 120 -16.32 0.34 -0.76
N ASN A 121 -16.82 -0.79 -0.25
CA ASN A 121 -16.39 -1.45 0.98
C ASN A 121 -15.43 -2.63 0.75
N SER A 122 -15.03 -2.91 -0.49
CA SER A 122 -14.21 -4.08 -0.81
C SER A 122 -12.77 -3.89 -0.28
N PRO A 123 -12.25 -4.79 0.57
CA PRO A 123 -10.91 -4.67 1.11
C PRO A 123 -9.86 -4.99 0.05
N ASN A 124 -8.76 -4.23 0.04
CA ASN A 124 -7.57 -4.48 -0.80
C ASN A 124 -7.80 -4.52 -2.32
N THR A 125 -8.94 -4.04 -2.82
CA THR A 125 -9.18 -3.90 -4.27
C THR A 125 -8.54 -2.64 -4.83
N ASP A 126 -7.21 -2.61 -4.82
CA ASP A 126 -6.48 -1.59 -5.56
C ASP A 126 -6.67 -1.82 -7.06
N GLY A 127 -6.86 -0.73 -7.80
CA GLY A 127 -7.27 -0.79 -9.20
C GLY A 127 -6.10 -1.21 -10.09
N ILE A 128 -5.36 -0.22 -10.57
CA ILE A 128 -4.10 -0.45 -11.27
C ILE A 128 -2.99 -0.37 -10.22
N HIS A 129 -2.32 -1.49 -9.96
CA HIS A 129 -1.18 -1.61 -9.06
C HIS A 129 0.11 -1.68 -9.87
N VAL A 130 1.01 -0.73 -9.68
CA VAL A 130 2.28 -0.63 -10.43
C VAL A 130 3.46 -0.84 -9.48
N GLN A 131 4.34 -1.76 -9.84
CA GLN A 131 5.57 -2.10 -9.11
C GLN A 131 6.69 -2.53 -10.07
N PHE A 132 7.94 -2.39 -9.65
CA PHE A 132 9.16 -2.71 -10.41
C PHE A 132 9.18 -2.15 -11.86
N SER A 133 8.58 -0.97 -12.13
CA SER A 133 8.28 -0.54 -13.52
C SER A 133 8.57 0.94 -13.82
N ARG A 134 8.85 1.26 -15.09
CA ARG A 134 9.19 2.60 -15.61
C ARG A 134 8.36 2.96 -16.84
N TYR A 135 8.23 4.26 -17.13
CA TYR A 135 7.50 4.79 -18.29
C TYR A 135 6.09 4.18 -18.40
N VAL A 136 5.34 4.29 -17.30
CA VAL A 136 3.96 3.81 -17.21
C VAL A 136 3.01 5.00 -17.37
N ALA A 137 2.27 5.02 -18.47
CA ALA A 137 1.22 5.98 -18.76
C ALA A 137 -0.16 5.35 -18.53
N ILE A 138 -1.01 6.02 -17.76
CA ILE A 138 -2.40 5.60 -17.51
C ILE A 138 -3.31 6.78 -17.87
N ALA A 139 -4.21 6.60 -18.84
CA ALA A 139 -5.06 7.67 -19.36
C ALA A 139 -6.53 7.24 -19.54
N SER A 140 -7.47 8.11 -19.18
CA SER A 140 -8.89 7.89 -19.52
C SER A 140 -9.29 8.61 -20.82
N THR A 141 -10.02 7.93 -21.70
CA THR A 141 -10.71 8.54 -22.85
C THR A 141 -12.02 7.78 -23.15
N PRO A 142 -13.12 8.43 -23.57
CA PRO A 142 -13.58 9.79 -23.26
C PRO A 142 -14.22 9.83 -21.84
N PRO A 143 -14.78 10.95 -21.32
CA PRO A 143 -15.19 11.05 -19.90
C PRO A 143 -16.47 10.25 -19.59
N SER A 144 -16.33 8.93 -19.45
CA SER A 144 -17.37 8.08 -18.89
C SER A 144 -17.48 8.34 -17.38
N LYS A 145 -18.70 8.29 -16.83
CA LYS A 145 -18.99 8.57 -15.40
C LYS A 145 -18.52 7.47 -14.43
N LEU A 146 -17.49 6.71 -14.80
CA LEU A 146 -17.01 5.48 -14.16
C LEU A 146 -15.48 5.54 -14.01
N GLY A 147 -14.97 5.01 -12.91
CA GLY A 147 -13.64 5.37 -12.40
C GLY A 147 -12.48 4.42 -12.64
N THR A 148 -11.33 4.89 -12.16
CA THR A 148 -10.02 4.22 -12.17
C THR A 148 -9.28 4.58 -10.88
N ILE A 149 -8.91 3.57 -10.09
CA ILE A 149 -8.08 3.70 -8.87
C ILE A 149 -6.65 3.31 -9.22
N VAL A 150 -5.64 4.02 -8.69
CA VAL A 150 -4.22 3.67 -8.93
C VAL A 150 -3.42 3.61 -7.63
N SER A 151 -2.66 2.53 -7.48
CA SER A 151 -1.67 2.30 -6.42
C SER A 151 -0.28 2.12 -7.04
N LEU A 152 0.72 2.77 -6.45
CA LEU A 152 2.13 2.66 -6.80
C LEU A 152 2.89 2.16 -5.57
N LEU A 153 3.74 1.13 -5.70
CA LEU A 153 4.47 0.53 -4.58
C LEU A 153 5.98 0.53 -4.84
N ALA A 154 6.77 0.72 -3.77
CA ALA A 154 8.21 0.57 -3.81
C ALA A 154 8.61 -0.92 -3.87
N PRO A 155 9.75 -1.26 -4.50
CA PRO A 155 10.17 -2.63 -4.69
C PRO A 155 10.98 -3.16 -3.50
N ALA A 156 10.66 -4.38 -3.08
CA ALA A 156 11.50 -5.21 -2.22
C ALA A 156 12.89 -5.49 -2.85
N PRO A 157 13.93 -5.81 -2.04
CA PRO A 157 15.31 -5.87 -2.52
C PRO A 157 15.54 -7.00 -3.53
N ARG A 158 16.36 -6.73 -4.56
CA ARG A 158 17.07 -7.75 -5.33
C ARG A 158 18.24 -7.19 -6.14
N ASN A 159 19.30 -7.99 -6.29
CA ASN A 159 20.63 -7.64 -6.81
C ASN A 159 20.72 -7.26 -8.32
N CYS A 160 19.93 -6.29 -8.78
CA CYS A 160 20.14 -5.64 -10.08
C CYS A 160 19.90 -4.14 -9.92
N GLY A 161 20.95 -3.32 -10.03
CA GLY A 161 20.88 -1.88 -9.78
C GLY A 161 19.96 -1.15 -10.76
N TRP A 162 18.72 -0.87 -10.33
CA TRP A 162 17.66 -0.35 -11.21
C TRP A 162 16.90 0.83 -10.57
N ASN A 163 17.62 1.92 -10.30
CA ASN A 163 17.06 3.21 -9.86
C ASN A 163 15.74 3.60 -10.54
N ALA A 164 14.79 4.09 -9.73
CA ALA A 164 13.72 5.00 -10.13
C ALA A 164 12.54 4.44 -10.96
N TYR A 165 11.36 4.95 -10.61
CA TYR A 165 10.09 4.81 -11.32
C TYR A 165 9.78 6.11 -12.06
N HIS A 166 8.94 6.03 -13.09
CA HIS A 166 8.33 7.17 -13.79
C HIS A 166 6.89 6.74 -14.12
N ALA A 167 5.89 7.50 -13.65
CA ALA A 167 4.48 7.19 -13.89
C ALA A 167 3.64 8.45 -14.13
N ASP A 168 3.04 8.56 -15.32
CA ASP A 168 2.12 9.63 -15.69
C ASP A 168 0.68 9.12 -15.70
N LEU A 169 -0.15 9.71 -14.83
CA LEU A 169 -1.53 9.34 -14.60
C LEU A 169 -2.46 10.52 -14.98
N ALA A 170 -3.11 10.40 -16.12
CA ALA A 170 -4.08 11.37 -16.63
C ALA A 170 -5.52 10.88 -16.39
N MET A 171 -6.31 11.69 -15.69
CA MET A 171 -7.75 11.47 -15.46
C MET A 171 -8.10 10.13 -14.78
N ALA A 172 -7.80 10.02 -13.48
CA ALA A 172 -8.33 8.96 -12.63
C ALA A 172 -9.61 9.44 -11.89
N LEU A 173 -10.72 8.69 -11.96
CA LEU A 173 -11.79 8.83 -10.95
C LEU A 173 -11.59 7.78 -9.85
N GLY A 174 -11.00 8.17 -8.73
CA GLY A 174 -10.66 7.23 -7.67
C GLY A 174 -9.82 7.84 -6.56
N LYS A 175 -8.63 7.28 -6.36
CA LYS A 175 -7.62 7.71 -5.38
C LYS A 175 -6.24 7.41 -5.96
N LEU A 176 -5.23 8.18 -5.55
CA LEU A 176 -3.81 7.85 -5.76
C LEU A 176 -3.21 7.42 -4.43
N ASN A 177 -2.59 6.23 -4.41
CA ASN A 177 -1.88 5.73 -3.24
C ASN A 177 -0.43 5.39 -3.61
N ILE A 178 0.53 6.08 -3.00
CA ILE A 178 1.96 5.81 -3.07
C ILE A 178 2.36 5.08 -1.79
N GLY A 179 2.96 3.89 -1.93
CA GLY A 179 3.35 3.03 -0.82
C GLY A 179 2.32 1.98 -0.42
N SER A 180 2.54 1.21 0.65
CA SER A 180 3.50 1.46 1.73
C SER A 180 4.95 1.13 1.35
N LEU A 181 5.84 2.12 1.51
CA LEU A 181 7.29 1.92 1.55
C LEU A 181 7.74 1.46 2.95
N ALA A 182 9.01 1.11 3.14
CA ALA A 182 9.58 0.49 4.34
C ALA A 182 8.95 -0.87 4.67
N LYS A 183 8.70 -1.66 3.63
CA LYS A 183 8.41 -3.08 3.82
C LYS A 183 9.68 -3.84 4.20
N ASP A 184 10.80 -3.46 3.57
CA ASP A 184 12.09 -4.10 3.66
C ASP A 184 13.17 -3.02 4.00
N LEU A 185 14.29 -3.42 4.62
CA LEU A 185 15.35 -2.47 5.03
C LEU A 185 16.05 -1.84 3.83
N GLU A 186 16.37 -2.67 2.83
CA GLU A 186 16.90 -2.24 1.54
C GLU A 186 15.77 -2.33 0.53
N GLU A 187 15.30 -1.19 0.04
CA GLU A 187 14.23 -1.10 -0.94
C GLU A 187 14.45 0.14 -1.83
N GLU A 188 14.09 0.09 -3.12
CA GLU A 188 14.28 1.26 -4.00
C GLU A 188 13.21 2.32 -3.75
N GLY A 189 13.46 3.55 -4.21
CA GLY A 189 12.45 4.60 -4.16
C GLY A 189 11.48 4.63 -5.34
N ILE A 190 10.34 5.27 -5.12
CA ILE A 190 9.42 5.74 -6.15
C ILE A 190 9.83 7.17 -6.51
N GLN A 191 9.81 7.53 -7.79
CA GLN A 191 9.97 8.94 -8.16
C GLN A 191 9.15 9.34 -9.38
N ASN A 192 9.17 10.64 -9.72
CA ASN A 192 8.64 11.22 -10.96
C ASN A 192 7.23 10.70 -11.28
N VAL A 193 6.33 10.93 -10.34
CA VAL A 193 4.91 10.54 -10.44
C VAL A 193 4.08 11.79 -10.69
N THR A 194 3.44 11.87 -11.86
CA THR A 194 2.53 12.96 -12.20
C THR A 194 1.10 12.45 -12.23
N LEU A 195 0.23 12.98 -11.37
CA LEU A 195 -1.22 12.90 -11.52
C LEU A 195 -1.73 14.23 -12.06
N LYS A 196 -2.54 14.19 -13.12
CA LYS A 196 -3.18 15.40 -13.67
C LYS A 196 -4.66 15.19 -14.03
N ASN A 197 -5.47 16.25 -13.86
CA ASN A 197 -6.88 16.33 -14.27
C ASN A 197 -7.77 15.24 -13.63
N ALA A 198 -7.66 15.03 -12.32
CA ALA A 198 -8.33 13.91 -11.63
C ALA A 198 -9.58 14.36 -10.85
N ILE A 199 -10.57 13.46 -10.69
CA ILE A 199 -11.79 13.74 -9.91
C ILE A 199 -12.04 12.59 -8.93
N PHE A 200 -11.77 12.82 -7.65
CA PHE A 200 -11.91 11.81 -6.61
C PHE A 200 -13.26 11.98 -5.91
N LYS A 201 -14.11 10.95 -5.96
CA LYS A 201 -15.48 11.02 -5.44
C LYS A 201 -15.79 9.89 -4.46
N GLY A 202 -16.21 10.25 -3.24
CA GLY A 202 -16.67 9.30 -2.23
C GLY A 202 -15.60 8.37 -1.66
N THR A 203 -14.32 8.60 -1.93
CA THR A 203 -13.22 7.72 -1.51
C THR A 203 -12.80 7.97 -0.07
N THR A 204 -12.21 6.95 0.57
CA THR A 204 -11.65 7.07 1.93
C THR A 204 -10.41 7.96 1.97
N ASN A 205 -9.65 8.02 0.88
CA ASN A 205 -8.45 8.83 0.74
C ASN A 205 -8.42 9.39 -0.68
N GLY A 206 -7.92 10.62 -0.88
CA GLY A 206 -7.71 11.20 -2.19
C GLY A 206 -6.29 10.93 -2.70
N LEU A 207 -5.37 11.82 -2.33
CA LEU A 207 -3.94 11.71 -2.57
C LEU A 207 -3.28 11.19 -1.30
N ARG A 208 -2.64 10.02 -1.33
CA ARG A 208 -1.95 9.46 -0.18
C ARG A 208 -0.53 9.02 -0.50
N ILE A 209 0.42 9.45 0.33
CA ILE A 209 1.75 8.84 0.47
C ILE A 209 1.79 8.14 1.84
N LYS A 210 2.27 6.90 1.91
CA LYS A 210 2.48 6.19 3.18
C LYS A 210 3.78 5.38 3.20
N SER A 211 4.49 5.40 4.32
CA SER A 211 5.62 4.51 4.61
C SER A 211 5.46 3.91 6.00
N TRP A 212 5.97 2.70 6.21
CA TRP A 212 5.96 2.10 7.55
C TRP A 212 6.88 2.86 8.49
N ALA A 213 6.52 2.89 9.77
CA ALA A 213 7.35 3.41 10.86
C ALA A 213 8.53 2.44 11.15
N ARG A 214 9.49 2.36 10.21
CA ARG A 214 10.64 1.45 10.25
C ARG A 214 11.87 2.05 9.55
N PRO A 215 13.09 1.60 9.88
CA PRO A 215 14.28 1.83 9.08
C PRO A 215 14.11 1.27 7.66
N SER A 216 14.52 2.05 6.66
CA SER A 216 14.52 1.66 5.24
C SER A 216 15.35 2.63 4.39
N THR A 217 15.96 2.15 3.30
CA THR A 217 16.61 2.99 2.28
C THR A 217 15.63 3.62 1.29
N GLY A 218 14.36 3.22 1.31
CA GLY A 218 13.34 3.64 0.35
C GLY A 218 13.11 5.16 0.34
N PHE A 219 12.65 5.68 -0.79
CA PHE A 219 12.35 7.11 -0.94
C PHE A 219 11.14 7.38 -1.84
N VAL A 220 10.60 8.59 -1.76
CA VAL A 220 9.57 9.13 -2.66
C VAL A 220 10.00 10.52 -3.11
N GLN A 221 10.30 10.70 -4.40
CA GLN A 221 10.82 11.96 -4.94
C GLN A 221 10.03 12.49 -6.15
N GLY A 222 9.80 13.80 -6.25
CA GLY A 222 9.30 14.41 -7.49
C GLY A 222 7.86 14.02 -7.80
N VAL A 223 6.99 14.06 -6.79
CA VAL A 223 5.56 13.79 -6.95
C VAL A 223 4.85 15.09 -7.34
N ARG A 224 3.96 15.02 -8.32
CA ARG A 224 3.15 16.15 -8.82
C ARG A 224 1.69 15.70 -8.85
N SER A 225 0.82 16.42 -8.14
CA SER A 225 -0.64 16.24 -8.19
C SER A 225 -1.27 17.56 -8.61
N LEU A 226 -1.74 17.60 -9.86
CA LEU A 226 -2.11 18.82 -10.56
C LEU A 226 -3.60 18.77 -10.95
N ASP A 227 -4.33 19.86 -10.75
CA ASP A 227 -5.70 20.03 -11.23
C ASP A 227 -6.64 18.91 -10.76
N VAL A 228 -6.78 18.75 -9.42
CA VAL A 228 -7.53 17.66 -8.79
C VAL A 228 -8.81 18.17 -8.12
N GLU A 229 -9.95 17.53 -8.42
CA GLU A 229 -11.24 17.83 -7.81
C GLU A 229 -11.65 16.75 -6.79
N MET A 230 -12.00 17.17 -5.58
CA MET A 230 -12.40 16.31 -4.46
C MET A 230 -13.91 16.44 -4.21
N ILE A 231 -14.64 15.33 -4.24
CA ILE A 231 -16.10 15.29 -4.05
C ILE A 231 -16.42 14.33 -2.90
N ASN A 232 -16.61 14.85 -1.70
CA ASN A 232 -16.93 14.08 -0.50
C ASN A 232 -15.91 12.96 -0.22
N VAL A 233 -14.62 13.31 -0.25
CA VAL A 233 -13.50 12.41 0.05
C VAL A 233 -13.17 12.47 1.53
N GLN A 234 -13.03 11.34 2.23
CA GLN A 234 -12.87 11.35 3.70
C GLN A 234 -11.54 11.95 4.17
N ASN A 235 -10.43 11.63 3.48
CA ASN A 235 -9.10 12.17 3.73
C ASN A 235 -8.48 12.65 2.40
N PRO A 236 -8.80 13.86 1.92
CA PRO A 236 -8.39 14.38 0.61
C PRO A 236 -6.88 14.36 0.35
N ILE A 237 -6.04 14.85 1.26
CA ILE A 237 -4.58 14.88 1.12
C ILE A 237 -3.94 14.27 2.36
N VAL A 238 -3.13 13.23 2.19
CA VAL A 238 -2.47 12.51 3.28
C VAL A 238 -1.00 12.22 2.96
N ILE A 239 -0.11 12.56 3.88
CA ILE A 239 1.23 11.95 3.96
C ILE A 239 1.33 11.34 5.36
N TYR A 240 1.59 10.03 5.44
CA TYR A 240 1.65 9.29 6.69
C TYR A 240 2.93 8.47 6.73
N GLN A 241 4.01 9.05 7.26
CA GLN A 241 5.29 8.36 7.39
C GLN A 241 5.30 7.38 8.58
N ASN A 242 4.50 7.57 9.63
CA ASN A 242 4.49 6.67 10.79
C ASN A 242 3.40 5.58 10.68
N TYR A 243 3.21 4.98 9.49
CA TYR A 243 2.21 3.92 9.30
C TYR A 243 2.62 2.65 10.08
N CYS A 244 1.85 2.31 11.12
CA CYS A 244 2.10 1.11 11.93
C CYS A 244 0.77 0.41 12.26
N PRO A 245 0.11 -0.23 11.27
CA PRO A 245 -1.17 -0.92 11.49
C PRO A 245 -1.04 -1.99 12.58
N HIS A 246 -1.99 -1.98 13.52
CA HIS A 246 -2.05 -2.88 14.68
C HIS A 246 -0.82 -2.81 15.63
N ASN A 247 0.05 -1.79 15.48
CA ASN A 247 1.33 -1.70 16.19
C ASN A 247 2.27 -2.91 15.98
N LEU A 248 2.09 -3.66 14.89
CA LEU A 248 2.82 -4.90 14.62
C LEU A 248 4.13 -4.64 13.86
N ASN A 249 5.24 -5.12 14.43
CA ASN A 249 6.59 -5.04 13.85
C ASN A 249 7.06 -3.60 13.56
N CYS A 250 6.59 -2.61 14.33
CA CYS A 250 7.08 -1.22 14.33
C CYS A 250 6.88 -0.46 15.68
N PRO A 251 6.85 -1.11 16.87
CA PRO A 251 6.61 -0.40 18.13
C PRO A 251 7.78 0.55 18.46
N GLY A 252 7.46 1.83 18.67
CA GLY A 252 8.45 2.86 19.04
C GLY A 252 9.45 3.23 17.93
N GLN A 253 9.32 2.67 16.74
CA GLN A 253 10.15 3.01 15.58
C GLN A 253 9.56 4.22 14.83
N VAL A 254 10.41 4.86 14.03
CA VAL A 254 10.07 5.97 13.13
C VAL A 254 10.53 5.61 11.71
N SER A 255 9.96 6.26 10.70
CA SER A 255 10.27 5.93 9.30
C SER A 255 11.53 6.63 8.82
N ASP A 256 12.45 5.88 8.21
CA ASP A 256 13.62 6.46 7.52
C ASP A 256 13.37 6.75 6.03
N VAL A 257 12.16 6.44 5.54
CA VAL A 257 11.79 6.70 4.14
C VAL A 257 11.80 8.18 3.85
N LYS A 258 12.71 8.59 2.96
CA LYS A 258 12.86 9.99 2.55
C LYS A 258 11.75 10.37 1.58
N VAL A 259 10.89 11.29 1.97
CA VAL A 259 9.85 11.85 1.09
C VAL A 259 10.21 13.30 0.78
N ASN A 260 10.52 13.60 -0.48
CA ASN A 260 10.95 14.93 -0.86
C ASN A 260 10.40 15.40 -2.21
N ASP A 261 10.32 16.72 -2.39
CA ASP A 261 9.84 17.36 -3.62
C ASP A 261 8.44 16.86 -4.03
N VAL A 262 7.43 17.24 -3.25
CA VAL A 262 6.02 16.86 -3.46
C VAL A 262 5.19 18.12 -3.72
N LEU A 263 4.59 18.24 -4.90
CA LEU A 263 3.72 19.36 -5.26
C LEU A 263 2.26 18.93 -5.31
N TYR A 264 1.43 19.65 -4.57
CA TYR A 264 -0.02 19.62 -4.63
C TYR A 264 -0.50 20.96 -5.20
N GLN A 265 -0.98 20.98 -6.45
CA GLN A 265 -1.35 22.21 -7.16
C GLN A 265 -2.78 22.18 -7.71
N ASN A 266 -3.51 23.30 -7.57
CA ASN A 266 -4.87 23.50 -8.09
C ASN A 266 -5.85 22.42 -7.62
N ILE A 267 -5.81 22.10 -6.32
CA ILE A 267 -6.69 21.08 -5.72
C ILE A 267 -7.90 21.75 -5.11
N ARG A 268 -9.12 21.34 -5.49
CA ARG A 268 -10.36 21.98 -5.03
C ARG A 268 -11.42 20.99 -4.58
N GLY A 269 -12.35 21.42 -3.73
CA GLY A 269 -13.63 20.73 -3.52
C GLY A 269 -13.99 20.46 -2.06
N THR A 270 -14.42 19.24 -1.76
CA THR A 270 -15.09 18.88 -0.49
C THR A 270 -14.50 17.63 0.17
N SER A 271 -14.17 17.77 1.46
CA SER A 271 -13.93 16.68 2.39
C SER A 271 -15.24 16.15 2.96
N ALA A 272 -15.28 14.85 3.26
CA ALA A 272 -16.36 14.21 4.02
C ALA A 272 -16.12 14.22 5.54
N THR A 273 -14.93 14.65 5.99
CA THR A 273 -14.57 14.83 7.41
C THR A 273 -13.99 16.22 7.64
N ALA A 274 -13.90 16.67 8.90
CA ALA A 274 -13.27 17.96 9.23
C ALA A 274 -11.80 18.04 8.77
N VAL A 275 -11.01 16.98 8.98
CA VAL A 275 -9.59 16.94 8.64
C VAL A 275 -9.41 16.66 7.15
N ALA A 276 -9.10 17.71 6.38
CA ALA A 276 -8.96 17.59 4.92
C ALA A 276 -7.51 17.38 4.46
N ILE A 277 -6.54 17.84 5.27
CA ILE A 277 -5.10 17.65 5.05
C ILE A 277 -4.54 16.96 6.30
N LYS A 278 -3.85 15.82 6.13
CA LYS A 278 -3.15 15.13 7.22
C LYS A 278 -1.69 14.86 6.85
N PHE A 279 -0.77 15.47 7.59
CA PHE A 279 0.67 15.35 7.37
C PHE A 279 1.36 14.87 8.65
N ASP A 280 1.55 13.56 8.76
CA ASP A 280 2.30 12.95 9.85
C ASP A 280 3.70 12.58 9.34
N PHE A 281 4.65 13.51 9.52
CA PHE A 281 6.03 13.34 9.07
C PHE A 281 6.87 12.62 10.14
N SER A 282 7.86 11.86 9.69
CA SER A 282 8.81 11.17 10.58
C SER A 282 9.63 12.17 11.39
N ALA A 283 9.87 11.88 12.67
CA ALA A 283 10.75 12.71 13.50
C ALA A 283 12.24 12.57 13.13
N ALA A 284 12.64 11.41 12.58
CA ALA A 284 14.03 11.16 12.16
C ALA A 284 14.30 11.67 10.73
N ASN A 285 13.34 11.48 9.82
CA ASN A 285 13.46 11.82 8.40
C ASN A 285 12.19 12.55 7.91
N PRO A 286 11.90 13.78 8.39
CA PRO A 286 10.70 14.52 8.02
C PRO A 286 10.68 14.85 6.52
N CYS A 287 9.47 14.95 5.95
CA CYS A 287 9.33 15.28 4.53
C CYS A 287 9.90 16.67 4.22
N SER A 288 10.52 16.85 3.06
CA SER A 288 11.16 18.12 2.66
C SER A 288 10.69 18.59 1.28
N GLY A 289 10.52 19.91 1.10
CA GLY A 289 10.04 20.46 -0.17
C GLY A 289 8.61 20.02 -0.53
N VAL A 290 7.76 19.77 0.47
CA VAL A 290 6.32 19.58 0.26
C VAL A 290 5.67 20.95 0.06
N LYS A 291 4.98 21.14 -1.07
CA LYS A 291 4.37 22.41 -1.46
C LYS A 291 2.86 22.27 -1.72
N LEU A 292 2.08 23.13 -1.10
CA LEU A 292 0.66 23.38 -1.38
C LEU A 292 0.57 24.66 -2.23
N ASP A 293 -0.07 24.57 -3.41
CA ASP A 293 -0.20 25.68 -4.35
C ASP A 293 -1.67 25.77 -4.83
N ASN A 294 -2.40 26.80 -4.42
CA ASN A 294 -3.82 26.95 -4.74
C ASN A 294 -4.66 25.70 -4.38
N VAL A 295 -4.74 25.40 -3.08
CA VAL A 295 -5.50 24.26 -2.52
C VAL A 295 -6.71 24.79 -1.76
N HIS A 296 -7.93 24.47 -2.20
CA HIS A 296 -9.17 24.94 -1.57
C HIS A 296 -10.15 23.80 -1.32
N LEU A 297 -10.07 23.23 -0.11
CA LEU A 297 -10.93 22.17 0.38
C LEU A 297 -11.88 22.71 1.45
N THR A 298 -13.13 22.25 1.42
CA THR A 298 -14.20 22.65 2.35
C THR A 298 -14.87 21.42 2.98
N CYS A 299 -15.59 21.58 4.09
CA CYS A 299 -16.44 20.53 4.65
C CYS A 299 -17.87 21.09 4.84
N ARG A 300 -18.89 20.36 4.36
CA ARG A 300 -20.26 20.90 4.19
C ARG A 300 -20.96 21.35 5.48
N LYS A 301 -20.50 20.94 6.65
CA LYS A 301 -21.13 21.23 7.97
C LYS A 301 -20.13 21.54 9.09
N GLN A 302 -18.85 21.64 8.78
CA GLN A 302 -17.77 21.74 9.77
C GLN A 302 -16.70 22.68 9.26
N VAL A 303 -15.99 23.35 10.18
CA VAL A 303 -14.75 24.03 9.84
C VAL A 303 -13.77 22.96 9.34
N VAL A 304 -13.22 23.20 8.16
CA VAL A 304 -12.21 22.34 7.54
C VAL A 304 -10.85 22.58 8.20
N GLN A 305 -10.12 21.52 8.52
CA GLN A 305 -8.93 21.54 9.37
C GLN A 305 -7.78 20.74 8.74
N SER A 306 -6.57 21.00 9.24
CA SER A 306 -5.36 20.23 8.96
C SER A 306 -4.85 19.57 10.25
N ASP A 307 -4.30 18.37 10.14
CA ASP A 307 -3.76 17.56 11.25
C ASP A 307 -2.30 17.20 10.94
N CYS A 308 -1.37 17.57 11.82
CA CYS A 308 0.04 17.73 11.43
C CYS A 308 1.07 17.44 12.53
N THR A 309 2.09 16.65 12.18
CA THR A 309 3.24 16.27 13.01
C THR A 309 4.55 16.50 12.25
N ASN A 310 5.55 17.13 12.87
CA ASN A 310 6.90 17.37 12.30
C ASN A 310 6.90 18.06 10.92
N VAL A 311 5.92 18.94 10.66
CA VAL A 311 5.65 19.45 9.32
C VAL A 311 6.54 20.64 8.94
N ASN A 312 7.14 20.56 7.76
CA ASN A 312 7.74 21.69 7.05
C ASN A 312 7.17 21.73 5.62
N VAL A 313 6.16 22.57 5.40
CA VAL A 313 5.45 22.72 4.12
C VAL A 313 5.52 24.15 3.62
N LYS A 314 5.58 24.35 2.30
CA LYS A 314 5.45 25.68 1.70
C LYS A 314 4.07 25.89 1.11
N SER A 315 3.40 26.97 1.48
CA SER A 315 2.13 27.39 0.89
C SER A 315 2.32 28.53 -0.10
N VAL A 316 1.61 28.47 -1.23
CA VAL A 316 1.57 29.51 -2.27
C VAL A 316 0.14 29.69 -2.75
N GLY A 317 -0.28 30.94 -2.94
CA GLY A 317 -1.66 31.27 -3.32
C GLY A 317 -2.65 30.97 -2.20
N THR A 318 -3.89 30.66 -2.56
CA THR A 318 -4.95 30.34 -1.58
C THR A 318 -4.79 28.91 -1.06
N VAL A 319 -4.61 28.73 0.25
CA VAL A 319 -4.54 27.41 0.88
C VAL A 319 -5.58 27.32 2.02
N GLN A 320 -6.61 26.48 1.81
CA GLN A 320 -7.68 26.16 2.76
C GLN A 320 -7.90 24.63 2.77
N PRO A 321 -7.94 23.95 3.93
CA PRO A 321 -7.67 24.45 5.28
C PRO A 321 -6.27 25.09 5.39
N SER A 322 -6.04 25.87 6.44
CA SER A 322 -4.72 26.45 6.68
C SER A 322 -3.66 25.35 6.65
N SER A 323 -2.65 25.53 5.80
CA SER A 323 -1.44 24.72 5.87
C SER A 323 -0.85 24.81 7.27
N CYS A 324 -0.28 23.72 7.76
CA CYS A 324 0.29 23.61 9.10
C CYS A 324 1.60 24.40 9.24
N LEU A 325 1.43 25.71 9.32
CA LEU A 325 2.40 26.79 9.47
C LEU A 325 1.97 27.65 10.65
#